data_AF-A0A952VBG1-F1
#
_entry.id   AF-A0A952VBG1-F1
#
_cell.length_a   1.000
_cell.length_b   1.000
_cell.length_c   1.000
_cell.angle_alpha   90.00
_cell.angle_beta   90.00
_cell.angle_gamma   90.00
#
_symmetry.space_group_name_H-M   'P 1'
#
loop_
_entity.id
_entity.type
_entity.pdbx_description
1 polymer ?
#
loop_
_entity_poly.entity_id
_entity_poly.type
_entity_poly.pdbx_seq_one_letter_code
_entity_poly.pdbx_strand_id
1 'polypeptide(L)' 'MITIEGIFDGKTFIPLEKIPVDKYYRVNITFVEEIDETEELRQLASQMDSFEFWNDEREDIYQDYLAPEPTYEDR' A
#
# COMPACT_ATOMS: atom_id res chain seq x y z
N MET A 1 -4.96 -27.15 19.76
CA MET A 1 -4.41 -27.01 18.39
C MET A 1 -4.10 -25.54 18.21
N ILE A 2 -2.86 -25.19 17.88
CA ILE A 2 -2.43 -23.80 17.67
C ILE A 2 -2.15 -23.65 16.19
N THR A 3 -2.70 -22.62 15.57
CA THR A 3 -2.43 -22.25 14.18
C THR A 3 -1.50 -21.05 14.20
N ILE A 4 -0.47 -21.08 13.37
CA ILE A 4 0.48 -19.98 13.22
C ILE A 4 0.34 -19.50 11.79
N GLU A 5 -0.07 -18.24 11.64
CA GLU A 5 -0.18 -17.59 10.35
C GLU A 5 1.19 -17.02 9.96
N GLY A 6 1.48 -17.07 8.66
CA GLY A 6 2.78 -16.71 8.14
C GLY A 6 2.77 -16.63 6.63
N ILE A 7 3.72 -15.88 6.10
CA ILE A 7 3.95 -15.72 4.67
C ILE A 7 5.00 -16.76 4.24
N PHE A 8 4.79 -17.38 3.08
CA PHE A 8 5.76 -18.29 2.49
C PHE A 8 6.41 -17.64 1.27
N ASP A 9 7.72 -17.42 1.33
CA ASP A 9 8.50 -16.77 0.26
C ASP A 9 8.95 -17.74 -0.85
N GLY A 10 8.38 -18.95 -0.89
CA GLY A 10 8.81 -20.03 -1.78
C GLY A 10 9.89 -20.95 -1.19
N LYS A 11 10.56 -20.55 -0.09
CA LYS A 11 11.64 -21.33 0.55
C LYS A 11 11.52 -21.39 2.08
N THR A 12 11.01 -20.33 2.69
CA THR A 12 10.99 -20.06 4.12
C THR A 12 9.59 -19.65 4.52
N PHE A 13 9.13 -20.18 5.64
CA PHE A 13 7.90 -19.75 6.28
C PHE A 13 8.24 -18.67 7.32
N ILE A 14 7.66 -17.49 7.17
CA ILE A 14 7.87 -16.34 8.05
C ILE A 14 6.60 -16.16 8.89
N PRO A 15 6.62 -16.49 10.20
CA PRO A 15 5.48 -16.27 11.07
C PRO A 15 5.17 -14.78 11.20
N LEU A 16 3.90 -14.43 11.16
CA LEU A 16 3.43 -13.06 11.45
C LEU A 16 3.48 -12.75 12.95
N GLU A 17 3.43 -13.79 13.79
CA GLU A 17 3.43 -13.67 15.24
C GLU A 17 4.51 -14.53 15.89
N LYS A 18 4.85 -14.17 17.14
CA LYS A 18 5.80 -14.95 17.92
C LYS A 18 5.21 -16.31 18.28
N ILE A 19 5.93 -17.36 17.92
CA ILE A 19 5.57 -18.75 18.23
C ILE A 19 5.66 -18.97 19.76
N PRO A 20 4.54 -19.26 20.47
CA PRO A 20 4.52 -19.35 21.93
C PRO A 20 4.93 -20.74 22.44
N VAL A 21 5.82 -21.44 21.73
CA VAL A 21 6.24 -22.80 22.08
C VAL A 21 7.75 -22.97 22.03
N ASP A 22 8.31 -23.52 23.11
CA ASP A 22 9.75 -23.75 23.27
C ASP A 22 10.15 -25.23 23.11
N LYS A 23 9.22 -26.11 22.73
CA LYS A 23 9.46 -27.55 22.58
C LYS A 23 9.39 -27.98 21.11
N TYR A 24 9.93 -29.15 20.80
CA TYR A 24 9.84 -29.75 19.47
C TYR A 24 8.43 -30.31 19.23
N TYR A 25 7.81 -29.87 18.13
CA TYR A 25 6.50 -30.35 17.68
C TYR A 25 6.57 -30.83 16.24
N ARG A 26 5.79 -31.86 15.92
CA ARG A 26 5.46 -32.18 14.52
C ARG A 26 4.39 -31.19 14.06
N VAL A 27 4.63 -30.52 12.95
CA VAL A 27 3.71 -29.52 12.39
C VAL A 27 3.28 -29.93 10.98
N ASN A 28 2.07 -29.55 10.61
CA ASN A 28 1.57 -29.65 9.23
C ASN A 28 1.43 -28.22 8.70
N ILE A 29 1.99 -27.95 7.53
CA ILE A 29 1.91 -26.66 6.85
C ILE A 29 0.83 -26.76 5.78
N THR A 30 -0.10 -25.81 5.74
CA THR A 30 -1.17 -25.75 4.75
C THR A 30 -1.13 -24.38 4.07
N PHE A 31 -1.10 -24.38 2.74
CA PHE A 31 -1.23 -23.16 1.95
C PHE A 31 -2.71 -22.82 1.83
N VAL A 32 -3.10 -21.65 2.34
CA VAL A 32 -4.49 -21.20 2.37
C VAL A 32 -4.83 -20.44 1.08
N GLU A 33 -3.94 -19.53 0.68
CA GLU A 33 -4.13 -18.65 -0.47
C GLU A 33 -2.78 -18.39 -1.15
N GLU A 34 -2.81 -18.19 -2.46
CA GLU A 34 -1.66 -17.73 -3.23
C GLU A 34 -1.69 -16.20 -3.27
N ILE A 35 -0.63 -15.58 -2.76
CA ILE A 35 -0.49 -14.13 -2.79
C ILE A 35 0.09 -13.74 -4.14
N ASP A 36 -0.72 -13.06 -4.98
CA ASP A 36 -0.23 -12.39 -6.18
C ASP A 36 0.30 -11.00 -5.78
N GLU A 37 1.62 -10.85 -5.81
CA GLU A 37 2.32 -9.58 -5.52
C GLU A 37 1.74 -8.41 -6.31
N THR A 38 1.26 -8.65 -7.54
CA THR A 38 0.68 -7.60 -8.40
C THR A 38 -0.64 -7.07 -7.86
N GLU A 39 -1.48 -7.96 -7.32
CA GLU A 39 -2.78 -7.60 -6.78
C GLU A 39 -2.64 -6.97 -5.39
N GLU A 40 -1.69 -7.43 -4.56
CA GLU A 40 -1.37 -6.77 -3.29
C GLU A 40 -0.80 -5.36 -3.49
N LEU A 41 0.11 -5.17 -4.44
CA LEU A 41 0.62 -3.83 -4.77
C LEU A 41 -0.48 -2.91 -5.27
N ARG A 42 -1.44 -3.44 -6.04
CA ARG A 42 -2.61 -2.68 -6.50
C ARG A 42 -3.53 -2.30 -5.33
N GLN A 43 -3.77 -3.22 -4.40
CA GLN A 43 -4.58 -2.95 -3.21
C GLN A 43 -3.89 -1.96 -2.25
N LEU A 44 -2.57 -2.04 -2.13
CA LEU A 44 -1.78 -1.07 -1.37
C LEU A 44 -1.82 0.31 -2.04
N ALA A 45 -1.64 0.37 -3.36
CA ALA A 45 -1.72 1.62 -4.13
C ALA A 45 -3.11 2.25 -4.12
N SER A 46 -4.18 1.44 -4.01
CA SER A 46 -5.55 1.95 -3.88
C SER A 46 -5.86 2.42 -2.45
N GLN A 47 -5.13 1.94 -1.44
CA GLN A 47 -5.23 2.41 -0.05
C GLN A 47 -4.32 3.59 0.26
N MET A 48 -3.19 3.74 -0.42
CA MET A 48 -2.36 4.92 -0.28
C MET A 48 -3.10 6.10 -0.89
N ASP A 49 -3.27 7.16 -0.10
CA ASP A 49 -3.92 8.44 -0.41
C ASP A 49 -3.18 9.26 -1.50
N SER A 50 -2.64 8.58 -2.50
CA SER A 50 -1.84 9.12 -3.60
C SER A 50 -2.65 10.05 -4.52
N PHE A 51 -3.95 10.20 -4.27
CA PHE A 51 -4.85 11.11 -4.95
C PHE A 51 -5.22 12.36 -4.13
N GLU A 52 -4.75 12.52 -2.89
CA GLU A 52 -4.90 13.79 -2.15
C GLU A 52 -4.18 14.95 -2.85
N PHE A 53 -3.05 14.65 -3.51
CA PHE A 53 -2.29 15.60 -4.33
C PHE A 53 -3.18 16.32 -5.36
N TRP A 54 -4.11 15.62 -6.02
CA TRP A 54 -5.00 16.22 -7.02
C TRP A 54 -6.09 17.12 -6.40
N ASN A 55 -6.35 16.98 -5.10
CA ASN A 55 -7.34 17.78 -4.37
C ASN A 55 -6.70 18.95 -3.61
N ASP A 56 -5.37 19.08 -3.62
CA ASP A 56 -4.69 20.23 -3.02
C ASP A 56 -4.65 21.40 -4.01
N GLU A 57 -5.57 22.35 -3.84
CA GLU A 57 -5.65 23.58 -4.64
C GLU A 57 -4.34 24.42 -4.63
N ARG A 58 -3.43 24.19 -3.66
CA ARG A 58 -2.14 24.90 -3.57
C ARG A 58 -1.06 24.35 -4.51
N GLU A 59 -1.19 23.09 -4.93
CA GLU A 59 -0.25 22.42 -5.85
C GLU A 59 -0.78 22.34 -7.29
N ASP A 60 -1.90 23.03 -7.57
CA ASP A 60 -2.50 23.11 -8.89
C ASP A 60 -1.67 24.02 -9.83
N ILE A 61 -0.65 23.42 -10.46
CA ILE A 61 0.23 24.03 -11.48
C ILE A 61 -0.51 24.61 -12.69
N TYR A 62 -1.81 24.33 -12.80
CA TYR A 62 -2.65 24.81 -13.87
C TYR A 62 -3.41 26.11 -13.47
N GLN A 63 -3.48 26.52 -12.21
CA GLN A 63 -4.14 27.79 -11.84
C GLN A 63 -3.43 29.05 -12.40
N ASP A 64 -2.15 28.94 -12.75
CA ASP A 64 -1.34 30.08 -13.24
C ASP A 64 -1.88 30.71 -14.53
N TYR A 65 -2.65 29.98 -15.34
CA TYR A 65 -3.24 30.52 -16.58
C TYR A 65 -4.55 31.31 -16.36
N LEU A 66 -5.11 31.33 -15.15
CA LEU A 66 -6.32 32.10 -14.81
C LEU A 66 -6.00 33.51 -14.29
N ALA A 67 -4.71 33.90 -14.26
CA ALA A 67 -4.33 35.26 -13.93
C ALA A 67 -5.10 36.25 -14.84
N PRO A 68 -5.83 37.22 -14.28
CA PRO A 68 -6.56 38.19 -15.08
C PRO A 68 -5.56 38.96 -15.94
N GLU A 69 -5.84 39.07 -17.24
CA GLU A 69 -4.98 39.82 -18.16
C GLU A 69 -4.72 41.23 -17.61
N PRO A 70 -3.48 41.76 -17.72
CA PRO A 70 -3.24 43.14 -17.36
C PRO A 70 -4.10 44.04 -18.25
N THR A 71 -5.11 44.66 -17.65
CA THR A 71 -5.87 45.71 -18.32
C THR A 71 -4.91 46.81 -18.71
N TYR A 72 -4.73 47.02 -20.01
CA TYR A 72 -4.06 48.20 -20.55
C TYR A 72 -4.93 49.41 -20.24
N GLU A 73 -4.76 49.99 -19.04
CA GLU A 73 -5.29 51.31 -18.75
C GLU A 73 -4.45 52.33 -19.53
N ASP A 74 -5.13 52.89 -20.52
CA ASP A 74 -4.83 54.10 -21.29
C ASP A 74 -4.09 55.16 -20.46
N ARG A 75 -2.82 55.44 -20.80
CA ARG A 75 -2.13 56.74 -20.71
C ARG A 75 -0.68 56.70 -21.19
#